data_AF-A0A2S8Q5F1-F1
#
_entry.id   AF-A0A2S8Q5F1-F1
#
_cell.length_a   1.000
_cell.length_b   1.000
_cell.length_c   1.000
_cell.angle_alpha   90.00
_cell.angle_beta   90.00
_cell.angle_gamma   90.00
#
_symmetry.space_group_name_H-M   'P 1'
#
loop_
_entity.id
_entity.type
_entity.pdbx_description
1 polymer ?
#
loop_
_entity_poly.entity_id
_entity_poly.type
_entity_poly.pdbx_seq_one_letter_code
_entity_poly.pdbx_strand_id
1 'polypeptide(L)' 'MSRSRYTPEQKQHHVAQWRHSNLTRKQYCEQHQLSFSSFRDWIADSHK' A
#
# COMPACT_ATOMS: atom_id res chain seq x y z
N MET A 1 -19.14 3.92 10.68
CA MET A 1 -17.78 3.37 10.81
C MET A 1 -17.14 3.33 9.43
N SER A 2 -16.21 4.23 9.17
CA SER A 2 -15.49 4.29 7.88
C SER A 2 -14.71 3.00 7.71
N ARG A 3 -15.25 2.08 6.89
CA ARG A 3 -14.60 0.83 6.50
C ARG A 3 -13.32 1.20 5.77
N SER A 4 -12.20 1.28 6.48
CA SER A 4 -10.89 1.13 5.88
C SER A 4 -10.95 -0.15 5.04
N ARG A 5 -10.94 -0.01 3.70
CA ARG A 5 -11.12 -1.14 2.76
C ARG A 5 -10.02 -2.20 2.88
N TYR A 6 -8.94 -1.89 3.59
CA TYR A 6 -7.77 -2.74 3.75
C TYR A 6 -7.46 -2.96 5.23
N THR A 7 -7.33 -4.23 5.62
CA THR A 7 -6.88 -4.63 6.95
C THR A 7 -5.39 -4.32 7.14
N PRO A 8 -4.89 -4.20 8.38
CA PRO A 8 -3.47 -3.97 8.65
C PRO A 8 -2.57 -4.99 7.93
N GLU A 9 -2.97 -6.27 7.94
CA GLU A 9 -2.26 -7.35 7.26
C GLU A 9 -2.21 -7.13 5.73
N GLN A 10 -3.31 -6.73 5.11
CA GLN A 10 -3.32 -6.42 3.66
C GLN A 10 -2.40 -5.25 3.33
N LYS A 11 -2.38 -4.21 4.16
CA LYS A 11 -1.47 -3.06 3.96
C LYS A 11 -0.01 -3.52 4.00
N GLN A 12 0.37 -4.30 5.02
CA GLN A 12 1.72 -4.84 5.15
C GLN A 12 2.09 -5.75 3.98
N HIS A 13 1.16 -6.62 3.55
CA HIS A 13 1.37 -7.48 2.39
C HIS A 13 1.64 -6.65 1.12
N HIS A 14 0.86 -5.59 0.88
CA HIS A 14 1.08 -4.69 -0.25
C HIS A 14 2.39 -3.93 -0.16
N VAL A 15 2.78 -3.42 1.02
CA VAL A 15 4.05 -2.71 1.21
C VAL A 15 5.24 -3.66 1.00
N ALA A 16 5.17 -4.89 1.52
CA ALA A 16 6.20 -5.91 1.32
C ALA A 16 6.30 -6.34 -0.15
N GLN A 17 5.18 -6.65 -0.79
CA GLN A 17 5.12 -6.96 -2.22
C GLN A 17 5.69 -5.82 -3.06
N TRP A 18 5.28 -4.58 -2.80
CA TRP A 18 5.81 -3.40 -3.48
C TRP A 18 7.33 -3.27 -3.34
N ARG A 19 7.87 -3.46 -2.14
CA ARG A 19 9.33 -3.47 -1.88
C ARG A 19 10.04 -4.57 -2.68
N HIS A 20 9.44 -5.75 -2.81
CA HIS A 20 9.99 -6.86 -3.59
C HIS A 20 9.83 -6.66 -5.11
N SER A 21 8.76 -6.01 -5.57
CA SER A 21 8.49 -5.78 -6.99
C SER A 21 9.41 -4.72 -7.60
N ASN A 22 10.11 -3.92 -6.79
CA ASN A 22 10.98 -2.83 -7.25
C ASN A 22 10.26 -1.80 -8.14
N LEU A 23 8.94 -1.76 -8.06
CA LEU A 23 8.08 -0.87 -8.84
C LEU A 23 8.03 0.50 -8.20
N THR A 24 7.76 1.53 -8.99
CA THR A 24 7.40 2.83 -8.40
C THR A 24 6.02 2.75 -7.75
N ARG A 25 5.79 3.58 -6.73
CA ARG A 25 4.50 3.62 -5.98
C ARG A 25 3.30 3.78 -6.93
N LYS A 26 3.47 4.58 -7.99
CA LYS A 26 2.45 4.79 -9.02
C LYS A 26 2.12 3.50 -9.78
N GLN A 27 3.14 2.82 -10.31
CA GLN A 27 2.96 1.56 -11.05
C GLN A 27 2.30 0.48 -10.18
N TYR A 28 2.75 0.33 -8.93
CA TYR A 28 2.14 -0.63 -8.01
C TYR A 28 0.68 -0.29 -7.70
N CYS A 29 0.36 1.01 -7.51
CA CYS A 29 -1.01 1.43 -7.31
C CYS A 29 -1.89 1.19 -8.54
N GLU A 30 -1.39 1.45 -9.75
CA GLU A 30 -2.13 1.19 -10.99
C GLU A 30 -2.39 -0.30 -11.20
N GLN A 31 -1.41 -1.16 -10.97
CA GLN A 31 -1.57 -2.62 -11.14
C GLN A 31 -2.53 -3.23 -10.10
N HIS A 32 -2.47 -2.77 -8.85
CA HIS A 32 -3.28 -3.32 -7.76
C HIS A 32 -4.56 -2.52 -7.48
N GLN A 33 -4.92 -1.57 -8.35
CA GLN A 33 -6.05 -0.63 -8.15
C GLN A 33 -6.07 0.01 -6.76
N LEU A 34 -4.89 0.31 -6.23
CA LEU A 34 -4.75 0.95 -4.92
C LEU A 34 -4.88 2.46 -5.06
N SER A 35 -5.49 3.08 -4.04
CA SER A 35 -5.49 4.53 -3.94
C SER A 35 -4.10 5.02 -3.55
N PHE A 36 -3.50 5.86 -4.40
CA PHE A 36 -2.16 6.42 -4.16
C PHE A 36 -2.04 7.11 -2.80
N SER A 37 -3.08 7.84 -2.39
CA SER A 37 -3.13 8.51 -1.08
C SER A 37 -3.06 7.52 0.08
N SER A 38 -3.87 6.45 0.03
CA SER A 38 -3.86 5.40 1.06
C SER A 38 -2.53 4.65 1.07
N PHE A 39 -1.99 4.32 -0.10
CA PHE A 39 -0.74 3.59 -0.19
C PHE A 39 0.45 4.39 0.35
N ARG A 40 0.47 5.71 0.11
CA ARG A 40 1.47 6.61 0.68
C ARG A 40 1.43 6.63 2.21
N ASP A 41 0.23 6.65 2.79
CA ASP A 41 0.01 6.59 4.24
C ASP A 41 0.56 5.27 4.82
N TRP A 42 0.32 4.13 4.15
CA TRP A 42 0.80 2.82 4.61
C TRP A 42 2.33 2.71 4.61
N ILE A 43 3.00 3.28 3.60
CA ILE A 43 4.48 3.31 3.56
C ILE A 43 5.03 4.20 4.68
N ALA A 44 4.41 5.35 4.94
CA ALA A 44 4.84 6.25 6.00
C ALA A 44 4.66 5.63 7.40
N ASP A 45 3.55 4.92 7.61
CA ASP A 45 3.26 4.17 8.85
C ASP A 45 4.25 3.02 9.08
N SER A 46 4.64 2.29 8.02
CA SER A 46 5.57 1.15 8.11
C SER A 46 7.04 1.52 8.40
N HIS A 47 7.37 2.80 8.56
CA HIS A 47 8.74 3.29 8.76
C HIS A 47 9.05 3.70 10.22
N LYS A 48 8.17 3.40 11.17
CA LYS A 48 8.34 3.67 12.60
C LYS A 48 8.66 2.40 13.38
#